data_AF-F8GJC3-F1
#
_entry.id   AF-F8GJC3-F1
#
_cell.length_a   1.000
_cell.length_b   1.000
_cell.length_c   1.000
_cell.angle_alpha   90.00
_cell.angle_beta   90.00
_cell.angle_gamma   90.00
#
_symmetry.space_group_name_H-M   'P 1'
#
loop_
_entity.id
_entity.type
_entity.pdbx_description
1 polymer ?
#
loop_
_entity_poly.entity_id
_entity_poly.type
_entity_poly.pdbx_seq_one_letter_code
_entity_poly.pdbx_strand_id
1 'polypeptide(L)'
;MMELLVFILVFFGAYVIFLIITDNFKNPFKQASNVEQVPITKPLNFSNKDKQVIIQCAQRMVDIINESLQISNNSKNPSTKISRLRVASDNLHQLKQYANEYPFITLTATSKVEKSISDLNQEFLTAGYFNLDAKEIHRARDLLKEATQLKKEKRYDEACEKLKEAYSANGSEELMIQDYLRLPMYLQLAGKSDEGWKALDEIRIQNKDNFNESTIAKQIKIFFRKEKKYELAVLFSAWEICEIIESQEDMLKSCINMADTSVESDKYFSELGISPFNSNKGLQYGVTPKGNPIHDHGYHIFSQNLTKTKSLESIKEAILKDLVKTDFIDKENEIAKDLQKYILSKKEYHLNEVMIVMKKYITGDLSITEDALLLSEGKAISSV
;
A
#
# COMPACT_ATOMS: atom_id res chain seq x y z
N MET A 1 10.71 -47.99 -2.18
CA MET A 1 10.36 -47.88 -3.63
C MET A 1 8.92 -47.42 -3.84
N MET A 2 7.93 -47.95 -3.10
CA MET A 2 6.53 -47.50 -3.20
C MET A 2 6.31 -46.02 -2.81
N GLU A 3 7.00 -45.52 -1.78
CA GLU A 3 6.80 -44.12 -1.32
C GLU A 3 7.27 -43.07 -2.35
N LEU A 4 8.34 -43.37 -3.10
CA LEU A 4 8.83 -42.49 -4.16
C LEU A 4 7.82 -42.41 -5.33
N LEU A 5 7.11 -43.50 -5.59
CA LEU A 5 6.12 -43.61 -6.66
C LEU A 5 4.84 -42.82 -6.33
N VAL A 6 4.44 -42.82 -5.05
CA VAL A 6 3.33 -41.99 -4.56
C VAL A 6 3.67 -40.51 -4.64
N PHE A 7 4.89 -40.11 -4.28
CA PHE A 7 5.34 -38.71 -4.39
C PHE A 7 5.35 -38.23 -5.85
N ILE A 8 5.85 -39.04 -6.79
CA ILE A 8 5.87 -38.67 -8.21
C ILE A 8 4.45 -38.50 -8.76
N LEU A 9 3.51 -39.38 -8.38
CA LEU A 9 2.12 -39.28 -8.85
C LEU A 9 1.38 -38.04 -8.29
N VAL A 10 1.64 -37.65 -7.04
CA VAL A 10 1.05 -36.45 -6.44
C VAL A 10 1.58 -35.18 -7.10
N PHE A 11 2.89 -35.11 -7.36
CA PHE A 11 3.48 -33.95 -8.03
C PHE A 11 3.09 -33.86 -9.50
N PHE A 12 2.98 -34.99 -10.20
CA PHE A 12 2.52 -35.01 -11.59
C PHE A 12 1.04 -34.62 -11.70
N GLY A 13 0.20 -35.08 -10.78
CA GLY A 13 -1.21 -34.66 -10.70
C GLY A 13 -1.36 -33.16 -10.43
N ALA A 14 -0.60 -32.61 -9.48
CA ALA A 14 -0.62 -31.17 -9.19
C ALA A 14 -0.09 -30.33 -10.36
N TYR A 15 0.92 -30.82 -11.08
CA TYR A 15 1.47 -30.14 -12.26
C TYR A 15 0.51 -30.16 -13.45
N VAL A 16 -0.20 -31.26 -13.69
CA VAL A 16 -1.23 -31.34 -14.74
C VAL A 16 -2.42 -30.44 -14.42
N ILE A 17 -2.86 -30.38 -13.15
CA ILE A 17 -3.92 -29.45 -12.71
C ILE A 17 -3.45 -27.99 -12.87
N PHE A 18 -2.20 -27.68 -12.50
CA PHE A 18 -1.63 -26.35 -12.70
C PHE A 18 -1.57 -25.97 -14.18
N LEU A 19 -1.17 -26.88 -15.07
CA LEU A 19 -1.18 -26.64 -16.52
C LEU A 19 -2.60 -26.40 -17.07
N ILE A 20 -3.59 -27.20 -16.65
CA ILE A 20 -5.00 -27.01 -17.03
C ILE A 20 -5.56 -25.66 -16.54
N ILE A 21 -5.17 -25.22 -15.33
CA ILE A 21 -5.57 -23.91 -14.80
C ILE A 21 -4.88 -22.78 -15.58
N THR A 22 -3.59 -22.91 -15.91
CA THR A 22 -2.85 -21.86 -16.62
C THR A 22 -3.22 -21.72 -18.10
N ASP A 23 -3.65 -22.79 -18.77
CA ASP A 23 -4.17 -22.69 -20.15
C ASP A 23 -5.56 -22.05 -20.20
N ASN A 24 -6.39 -22.24 -19.16
CA ASN A 24 -7.70 -21.58 -19.06
C ASN A 24 -7.60 -20.07 -18.74
N PHE A 25 -6.47 -19.58 -18.21
CA PHE A 25 -6.29 -18.17 -17.89
C PHE A 25 -5.61 -17.33 -18.99
N LYS A 26 -5.17 -17.93 -20.10
CA LYS A 26 -4.39 -17.22 -21.14
C LYS A 26 -5.22 -16.46 -22.17
N ASN A 27 -6.55 -16.48 -22.17
CA ASN A 27 -7.34 -15.65 -23.09
C ASN A 27 -8.85 -15.53 -22.73
N PRO A 28 -9.25 -14.71 -21.76
CA PRO A 28 -10.67 -14.38 -21.58
C PRO A 28 -11.21 -13.40 -22.64
N PHE A 29 -10.36 -12.82 -23.49
CA PHE A 29 -10.74 -11.73 -24.42
C PHE A 29 -10.91 -12.13 -25.90
N LYS A 30 -10.82 -13.42 -26.26
CA LYS A 30 -10.92 -13.86 -27.67
C LYS A 30 -12.30 -14.31 -28.16
N GLN A 31 -13.35 -14.23 -27.33
CA GLN A 31 -14.71 -14.67 -27.70
C GLN A 31 -15.76 -13.54 -27.80
N ALA A 32 -15.35 -12.28 -27.90
CA ALA A 32 -16.28 -11.16 -28.10
C ALA A 32 -16.18 -10.47 -29.47
N SER A 33 -15.45 -11.03 -30.44
CA SER A 33 -15.24 -10.42 -31.76
C SER A 33 -16.03 -11.08 -32.90
N ASN A 34 -17.27 -11.49 -32.64
CA ASN A 34 -18.25 -11.83 -33.66
C ASN A 34 -19.66 -11.55 -33.11
N VAL A 35 -19.93 -10.29 -32.81
CA VAL A 35 -21.30 -9.78 -32.78
C VAL A 35 -21.47 -8.98 -34.06
N GLU A 36 -22.29 -9.52 -34.96
CA GLU A 36 -22.78 -8.81 -36.14
C GLU A 36 -23.28 -7.42 -35.69
N GLN A 37 -22.70 -6.35 -36.23
CA GLN A 37 -23.15 -4.99 -35.95
C GLN A 37 -24.56 -4.83 -36.52
N VAL A 38 -25.57 -5.00 -35.67
CA VAL A 38 -26.93 -4.60 -35.99
C VAL A 38 -26.94 -3.07 -36.06
N PRO A 39 -27.27 -2.44 -37.19
CA PRO A 39 -27.32 -0.99 -37.28
C PRO A 39 -28.52 -0.50 -36.45
N ILE A 40 -28.25 0.07 -35.27
CA ILE A 40 -29.27 0.67 -34.42
C ILE A 40 -29.66 2.02 -35.02
N THR A 41 -30.69 2.03 -35.87
CA THR A 41 -31.27 3.23 -36.50
C THR A 41 -32.48 3.78 -35.73
N LYS A 42 -32.42 3.77 -34.38
CA LYS A 42 -33.39 4.52 -33.56
C LYS A 42 -32.64 5.60 -32.78
N PRO A 43 -32.94 6.89 -32.98
CA PRO A 43 -32.28 7.95 -32.20
C PRO A 43 -32.65 7.78 -30.72
N LEU A 44 -31.66 7.49 -29.88
CA LEU A 44 -31.83 7.55 -28.43
C LEU A 44 -32.11 9.01 -28.06
N ASN A 45 -33.32 9.28 -27.57
CA ASN A 45 -33.66 10.57 -26.98
C ASN A 45 -33.14 10.61 -25.55
N PHE A 46 -31.95 11.19 -25.37
CA PHE A 46 -31.37 11.46 -24.04
C PHE A 46 -32.11 12.62 -23.35
N SER A 47 -32.45 12.46 -22.08
CA SER A 47 -32.95 13.58 -21.28
C SER A 47 -31.85 14.64 -21.08
N ASN A 48 -32.23 15.88 -20.75
CA ASN A 48 -31.23 16.94 -20.47
C ASN A 48 -30.29 16.56 -19.33
N LYS A 49 -30.78 15.76 -18.40
CA LYS A 49 -30.02 15.25 -17.26
C LYS A 49 -29.01 14.19 -17.67
N ASP A 50 -29.39 13.26 -18.53
CA ASP A 50 -28.46 12.27 -19.09
C ASP A 50 -27.36 12.96 -19.90
N LYS A 51 -27.74 13.96 -20.70
CA LYS A 51 -26.78 14.78 -21.47
C LYS A 51 -25.76 15.46 -20.56
N GLN A 52 -26.18 16.02 -19.42
CA GLN A 52 -25.27 16.65 -18.46
C GLN A 52 -24.27 15.66 -17.84
N VAL A 53 -24.74 14.48 -17.43
CA VAL A 53 -23.85 13.43 -16.87
C VAL A 53 -22.84 12.99 -17.93
N ILE A 54 -23.30 12.76 -19.15
CA ILE A 54 -22.44 12.37 -20.29
C ILE A 54 -21.40 13.45 -20.58
N ILE A 55 -21.77 14.74 -20.54
CA ILE A 55 -20.85 15.87 -20.70
C ILE A 55 -19.79 15.90 -19.58
N GLN A 56 -20.20 15.67 -18.32
CA GLN A 56 -19.27 15.64 -17.19
C GLN A 56 -18.25 14.50 -17.30
N CYS A 57 -18.69 13.31 -17.73
CA CYS A 57 -17.79 12.19 -18.01
C CYS A 57 -16.77 12.54 -19.10
N ALA A 58 -17.23 13.16 -20.20
CA ALA A 58 -16.35 13.61 -21.28
C ALA A 58 -15.34 14.66 -20.80
N GLN A 59 -15.78 15.63 -19.97
CA GLN A 59 -14.89 16.63 -19.39
C GLN A 59 -13.83 16.00 -18.49
N ARG A 60 -14.20 14.97 -17.70
CA ARG A 60 -13.23 14.26 -16.86
C ARG A 60 -12.15 13.57 -17.70
N MET A 61 -12.50 12.99 -18.85
CA MET A 61 -11.52 12.42 -19.78
C MET A 61 -10.58 13.51 -20.32
N VAL A 62 -11.09 14.70 -20.64
CA VAL A 62 -10.27 15.85 -21.06
C VAL A 62 -9.27 16.24 -19.98
N ASP A 63 -9.70 16.32 -18.72
CA ASP A 63 -8.81 16.67 -17.60
C ASP A 63 -7.68 15.63 -17.45
N ILE A 64 -8.01 14.34 -17.54
CA ILE A 64 -7.04 13.23 -17.47
C ILE A 64 -6.03 13.30 -18.63
N ILE A 65 -6.48 13.62 -19.84
CA ILE A 65 -5.60 13.78 -21.01
C ILE A 65 -4.61 14.92 -20.77
N ASN A 66 -5.09 16.09 -20.33
CA ASN A 66 -4.25 17.26 -20.11
C ASN A 66 -3.23 17.03 -18.98
N GLU A 67 -3.66 16.48 -17.86
CA GLU A 67 -2.79 16.13 -16.74
C GLU A 67 -1.73 15.12 -17.17
N SER A 68 -2.12 14.08 -17.89
CA SER A 68 -1.20 13.04 -18.37
C SER A 68 -0.16 13.61 -19.34
N LEU A 69 -0.56 14.50 -20.26
CA LEU A 69 0.39 15.18 -21.15
C LEU A 69 1.35 16.08 -20.38
N GLN A 70 0.86 16.83 -19.39
CA GLN A 70 1.71 17.67 -18.55
C GLN A 70 2.74 16.85 -17.78
N ILE A 71 2.33 15.73 -17.16
CA ILE A 71 3.24 14.83 -16.44
C ILE A 71 4.25 14.20 -17.41
N SER A 72 3.78 13.74 -18.57
CA SER A 72 4.64 13.15 -19.60
C SER A 72 5.72 14.14 -20.08
N ASN A 73 5.34 15.39 -20.32
CA ASN A 73 6.26 16.43 -20.74
C ASN A 73 7.29 16.77 -19.65
N ASN A 74 6.85 16.92 -18.40
CA ASN A 74 7.68 17.47 -17.33
C ASN A 74 8.47 16.41 -16.53
N SER A 75 8.10 15.12 -16.63
CA SER A 75 8.82 14.05 -15.93
C SER A 75 10.26 13.94 -16.42
N LYS A 76 11.20 13.64 -15.51
CA LYS A 76 12.58 13.27 -15.84
C LYS A 76 12.75 11.76 -16.05
N ASN A 77 11.77 10.95 -15.62
CA ASN A 77 11.80 9.49 -15.76
C ASN A 77 11.19 9.07 -17.12
N PRO A 78 11.96 8.45 -18.03
CA PRO A 78 11.48 7.97 -19.33
C PRO A 78 10.27 7.02 -19.25
N SER A 79 10.21 6.12 -18.26
CA SER A 79 9.09 5.19 -18.08
C SER A 79 7.79 5.95 -17.79
N THR A 80 7.85 6.92 -16.87
CA THR A 80 6.71 7.79 -16.56
C THR A 80 6.30 8.62 -17.77
N LYS A 81 7.27 9.12 -18.56
CA LYS A 81 6.99 9.85 -19.81
C LYS A 81 6.15 8.99 -20.76
N ILE A 82 6.58 7.76 -21.04
CA ILE A 82 5.90 6.81 -21.95
C ILE A 82 4.54 6.41 -21.40
N SER A 83 4.47 6.02 -20.12
CA SER A 83 3.24 5.55 -19.48
C SER A 83 2.15 6.62 -19.54
N ARG A 84 2.48 7.87 -19.20
CA ARG A 84 1.53 8.98 -19.23
C ARG A 84 1.14 9.40 -20.65
N LEU A 85 2.07 9.30 -21.62
CA LEU A 85 1.73 9.52 -23.02
C LEU A 85 0.73 8.49 -23.53
N ARG A 86 0.88 7.21 -23.14
CA ARG A 86 -0.08 6.15 -23.46
C ARG A 86 -1.45 6.42 -22.84
N VAL A 87 -1.51 6.79 -21.55
CA VAL A 87 -2.77 7.17 -20.88
C VAL A 87 -3.48 8.31 -21.62
N ALA A 88 -2.75 9.34 -22.03
CA ALA A 88 -3.31 10.45 -22.81
C ALA A 88 -3.84 9.99 -24.18
N SER A 89 -3.09 9.14 -24.89
CA SER A 89 -3.48 8.58 -26.18
C SER A 89 -4.74 7.71 -26.10
N ASP A 90 -4.80 6.81 -25.12
CA ASP A 90 -5.93 5.89 -24.93
C ASP A 90 -7.21 6.66 -24.55
N ASN A 91 -7.11 7.64 -23.65
CA ASN A 91 -8.25 8.48 -23.27
C ASN A 91 -8.72 9.37 -24.42
N LEU A 92 -7.81 9.89 -25.26
CA LEU A 92 -8.20 10.64 -26.45
C LEU A 92 -8.95 9.76 -27.46
N HIS A 93 -8.52 8.52 -27.64
CA HIS A 93 -9.22 7.55 -28.49
C HIS A 93 -10.63 7.26 -27.95
N GLN A 94 -10.75 6.99 -26.65
CA GLN A 94 -12.04 6.77 -26.00
C GLN A 94 -12.95 8.00 -26.10
N LEU A 95 -12.43 9.21 -25.86
CA LEU A 95 -13.20 10.45 -25.96
C LEU A 95 -13.75 10.68 -27.38
N LYS A 96 -12.99 10.32 -28.42
CA LYS A 96 -13.46 10.37 -29.81
C LYS A 96 -14.59 9.37 -30.09
N GLN A 97 -14.46 8.15 -29.59
CA GLN A 97 -15.54 7.16 -29.68
C GLN A 97 -16.79 7.66 -28.95
N TYR A 98 -16.60 8.22 -27.76
CA TYR A 98 -17.65 8.80 -26.94
C TYR A 98 -18.37 9.95 -27.66
N ALA A 99 -17.63 10.86 -28.31
CA ALA A 99 -18.24 11.95 -29.09
C ALA A 99 -19.01 11.44 -30.33
N ASN A 100 -18.59 10.33 -30.94
CA ASN A 100 -19.34 9.72 -32.05
C ASN A 100 -20.65 9.06 -31.57
N GLU A 101 -20.64 8.46 -30.38
CA GLU A 101 -21.82 7.85 -29.76
C GLU A 101 -22.83 8.89 -29.28
N TYR A 102 -22.36 10.06 -28.86
CA TYR A 102 -23.18 11.16 -28.33
C TYR A 102 -23.03 12.43 -29.19
N PRO A 103 -23.83 12.61 -30.26
CA PRO A 103 -23.67 13.71 -31.23
C PRO A 103 -23.83 15.14 -30.67
N PHE A 104 -24.32 15.27 -29.43
CA PHE A 104 -24.39 16.55 -28.74
C PHE A 104 -23.06 16.94 -28.06
N ILE A 105 -22.07 16.05 -28.01
CA ILE A 105 -20.69 16.38 -27.61
C ILE A 105 -19.95 16.96 -28.80
N THR A 106 -19.39 18.16 -28.64
CA THR A 106 -18.48 18.75 -29.63
C THR A 106 -17.08 18.79 -29.07
N LEU A 107 -16.14 18.10 -29.72
CA LEU A 107 -14.73 18.15 -29.35
C LEU A 107 -14.07 19.37 -29.98
N THR A 108 -13.50 20.24 -29.16
CA THR A 108 -12.70 21.38 -29.59
C THR A 108 -11.22 21.10 -29.43
N ALA A 109 -10.38 21.63 -30.32
CA ALA A 109 -8.91 21.55 -30.25
C ALA A 109 -8.30 20.13 -30.34
N THR A 110 -9.04 19.12 -30.80
CA THR A 110 -8.57 17.74 -30.98
C THR A 110 -7.27 17.66 -31.76
N SER A 111 -7.16 18.40 -32.87
CA SER A 111 -5.95 18.42 -33.72
C SER A 111 -4.70 18.92 -32.98
N LYS A 112 -4.85 19.85 -32.04
CA LYS A 112 -3.75 20.35 -31.21
C LYS A 112 -3.27 19.28 -30.23
N VAL A 113 -4.19 18.55 -29.61
CA VAL A 113 -3.87 17.46 -28.66
C VAL A 113 -3.22 16.29 -29.40
N GLU A 114 -3.75 15.89 -30.56
CA GLU A 114 -3.16 14.86 -31.42
C GLU A 114 -1.75 15.22 -31.84
N LYS A 115 -1.55 16.49 -32.24
CA LYS A 115 -0.22 16.97 -32.57
C LYS A 115 0.72 16.90 -31.37
N SER A 116 0.28 17.33 -30.17
CA SER A 116 1.09 17.24 -28.96
C SER A 116 1.48 15.78 -28.62
N ILE A 117 0.55 14.84 -28.77
CA ILE A 117 0.83 13.41 -28.57
C ILE A 117 1.85 12.93 -29.62
N SER A 118 1.65 13.27 -30.88
CA SER A 118 2.56 12.89 -31.97
C SER A 118 3.96 13.47 -31.79
N ASP A 119 4.07 14.74 -31.42
CA ASP A 119 5.34 15.44 -31.21
C ASP A 119 6.11 14.80 -30.05
N LEU A 120 5.45 14.54 -28.91
CA LEU A 120 6.05 13.81 -27.78
C LEU A 120 6.43 12.38 -28.15
N ASN A 121 5.59 11.69 -28.93
CA ASN A 121 5.89 10.34 -29.39
C ASN A 121 7.14 10.31 -30.28
N GLN A 122 7.29 11.28 -31.19
CA GLN A 122 8.49 11.40 -32.02
C GLN A 122 9.73 11.82 -31.22
N GLU A 123 9.59 12.74 -30.26
CA GLU A 123 10.64 13.08 -29.31
C GLU A 123 11.14 11.84 -28.56
N PHE A 124 10.22 11.05 -28.01
CA PHE A 124 10.53 9.86 -27.23
C PHE A 124 11.15 8.75 -28.10
N LEU A 125 10.71 8.62 -29.35
CA LEU A 125 11.32 7.71 -30.31
C LEU A 125 12.75 8.11 -30.65
N THR A 126 12.98 9.40 -30.90
CA THR A 126 14.32 9.96 -31.19
C THR A 126 15.25 9.84 -30.00
N ALA A 127 14.72 10.03 -28.79
CA ALA A 127 15.45 9.87 -27.53
C ALA A 127 15.68 8.41 -27.14
N GLY A 128 15.16 7.43 -27.90
CA GLY A 128 15.33 6.00 -27.64
C GLY A 128 14.48 5.47 -26.49
N TYR A 129 13.50 6.22 -26.00
CA TYR A 129 12.67 5.81 -24.86
C TYR A 129 11.82 4.57 -25.16
N PHE A 130 11.41 4.36 -26.41
CA PHE A 130 10.70 3.13 -26.81
C PHE A 130 11.62 1.91 -27.02
N ASN A 131 12.94 2.11 -27.00
CA ASN A 131 13.94 1.02 -27.03
C ASN A 131 14.35 0.58 -25.62
N LEU A 132 13.76 1.17 -24.58
CA LEU A 132 13.90 0.68 -23.22
C LEU A 132 13.19 -0.68 -23.18
N ASP A 133 13.97 -1.77 -23.17
CA ASP A 133 13.44 -3.13 -23.08
C ASP A 133 12.45 -3.23 -21.91
N ALA A 134 11.44 -4.11 -21.99
CA ALA A 134 10.52 -4.36 -20.86
C ALA A 134 11.27 -4.75 -19.55
N LYS A 135 12.54 -5.17 -19.66
CA LYS A 135 13.49 -5.35 -18.54
C LYS A 135 13.94 -4.06 -17.86
N GLU A 136 14.03 -2.94 -18.57
CA GLU A 136 14.44 -1.64 -17.99
C GLU A 136 13.29 -0.92 -17.27
N ILE A 137 12.03 -1.24 -17.62
CA ILE A 137 10.84 -0.71 -16.94
C ILE A 137 10.69 -1.28 -15.52
N HIS A 138 11.11 -2.52 -15.29
CA HIS A 138 11.06 -3.18 -13.97
C HIS A 138 12.44 -3.47 -13.39
N ARG A 139 13.44 -2.61 -13.71
CA ARG A 139 14.82 -2.85 -13.28
C ARG A 139 14.94 -2.98 -11.77
N ALA A 140 14.22 -2.15 -11.00
CA ALA A 140 14.17 -2.26 -9.55
C ALA A 140 13.74 -3.67 -9.07
N ARG A 141 12.67 -4.24 -9.64
CA ARG A 141 12.17 -5.57 -9.28
C ARG A 141 13.15 -6.68 -9.61
N ASP A 142 13.87 -6.58 -10.72
CA ASP A 142 14.90 -7.56 -11.08
C ASP A 142 16.12 -7.46 -10.16
N LEU A 143 16.55 -6.24 -9.80
CA LEU A 143 17.59 -6.03 -8.79
C LEU A 143 17.17 -6.59 -7.42
N LEU A 144 15.89 -6.46 -7.03
CA LEU A 144 15.37 -7.10 -5.81
C LEU A 144 15.45 -8.63 -5.85
N LYS A 145 15.26 -9.27 -7.01
CA LYS A 145 15.46 -10.72 -7.19
C LYS A 145 16.93 -11.10 -7.08
N GLU A 146 17.80 -10.35 -7.76
CA GLU A 146 19.27 -10.51 -7.66
C GLU A 146 19.75 -10.42 -6.20
N ALA A 147 19.31 -9.40 -5.47
CA ALA A 147 19.63 -9.24 -4.04
C ALA A 147 19.12 -10.42 -3.19
N THR A 148 17.95 -10.98 -3.51
CA THR A 148 17.43 -12.17 -2.82
C THR A 148 18.32 -13.39 -3.06
N GLN A 149 18.80 -13.55 -4.28
CA GLN A 149 19.70 -14.64 -4.66
C GLN A 149 21.05 -14.51 -3.96
N LEU A 150 21.66 -13.33 -3.98
CA LEU A 150 22.92 -13.04 -3.26
C LEU A 150 22.80 -13.33 -1.76
N LYS A 151 21.66 -12.96 -1.14
CA LYS A 151 21.38 -13.28 0.26
C LYS A 151 21.28 -14.79 0.52
N LYS A 152 20.70 -15.58 -0.38
CA LYS A 152 20.67 -17.05 -0.27
C LYS A 152 22.06 -17.66 -0.37
N GLU A 153 22.93 -17.05 -1.17
CA GLU A 153 24.35 -17.41 -1.31
C GLU A 153 25.22 -16.91 -0.15
N LYS A 154 24.63 -16.24 0.85
CA LYS A 154 25.32 -15.62 2.00
C LYS A 154 26.30 -14.50 1.61
N ARG A 155 26.16 -13.94 0.42
CA ARG A 155 26.92 -12.78 -0.08
C ARG A 155 26.22 -11.50 0.36
N TYR A 156 26.19 -11.25 1.67
CA TYR A 156 25.32 -10.24 2.26
C TYR A 156 25.69 -8.81 1.89
N ASP A 157 26.98 -8.48 1.82
CA ASP A 157 27.43 -7.15 1.41
C ASP A 157 26.97 -6.83 -0.02
N GLU A 158 27.17 -7.76 -0.94
CA GLU A 158 26.73 -7.61 -2.33
C GLU A 158 25.20 -7.55 -2.44
N ALA A 159 24.48 -8.31 -1.60
CA ALA A 159 23.04 -8.23 -1.51
C ALA A 159 22.57 -6.84 -1.02
N CYS A 160 23.29 -6.21 -0.09
CA CYS A 160 22.99 -4.86 0.39
C CYS A 160 23.23 -3.81 -0.70
N GLU A 161 24.35 -3.87 -1.41
CA GLU A 161 24.63 -2.96 -2.52
C GLU A 161 23.60 -3.11 -3.63
N LYS A 162 23.21 -4.35 -3.93
CA LYS A 162 22.16 -4.65 -4.91
C LYS A 162 20.78 -4.10 -4.51
N LEU A 163 20.46 -4.05 -3.21
CA LEU A 163 19.25 -3.39 -2.71
C LEU A 163 19.31 -1.87 -2.89
N LYS A 164 20.45 -1.24 -2.59
CA LYS A 164 20.65 0.20 -2.81
C LYS A 164 20.55 0.58 -4.28
N GLU A 165 21.13 -0.25 -5.17
CA GLU A 165 20.93 -0.15 -6.62
C GLU A 165 19.44 -0.21 -6.97
N ALA A 166 18.68 -1.16 -6.41
CA ALA A 166 17.25 -1.30 -6.66
C ALA A 166 16.44 -0.06 -6.25
N TYR A 167 16.78 0.54 -5.10
CA TYR A 167 16.10 1.74 -4.58
C TYR A 167 16.38 3.00 -5.40
N SER A 168 17.46 3.00 -6.19
CA SER A 168 17.83 4.10 -7.09
C SER A 168 17.47 3.83 -8.56
N ALA A 169 16.98 2.64 -8.89
CA ALA A 169 16.69 2.22 -10.24
C ALA A 169 15.32 2.69 -10.72
N ASN A 170 15.09 2.61 -12.03
CA ASN A 170 13.78 2.83 -12.64
C ASN A 170 12.75 1.79 -12.12
N GLY A 171 11.55 2.25 -11.79
CA GLY A 171 10.49 1.46 -11.15
C GLY A 171 10.62 1.35 -9.63
N SER A 172 11.52 2.12 -9.00
CA SER A 172 11.68 2.17 -7.54
C SER A 172 10.48 2.83 -6.84
N GLU A 173 9.75 3.69 -7.54
CA GLU A 173 8.52 4.33 -7.08
C GLU A 173 7.36 3.35 -6.86
N GLU A 174 7.44 2.15 -7.43
CA GLU A 174 6.46 1.07 -7.24
C GLU A 174 6.84 0.10 -6.11
N LEU A 175 7.95 0.36 -5.42
CA LEU A 175 8.39 -0.46 -4.30
C LEU A 175 7.55 -0.18 -3.06
N MET A 176 7.20 -1.24 -2.35
CA MET A 176 6.45 -1.12 -1.11
C MET A 176 7.40 -1.04 0.08
N ILE A 177 6.92 -0.59 1.24
CA ILE A 177 7.72 -0.50 2.47
C ILE A 177 8.45 -1.82 2.81
N GLN A 178 7.82 -2.96 2.52
CA GLN A 178 8.41 -4.29 2.76
C GLN A 178 9.67 -4.54 1.91
N ASP A 179 9.78 -3.91 0.74
CA ASP A 179 10.97 -3.99 -0.10
C ASP A 179 12.14 -3.19 0.50
N TYR A 180 11.87 -2.02 1.10
CA TYR A 180 12.85 -1.18 1.80
C TYR A 180 13.33 -1.80 3.12
N LEU A 181 12.42 -2.45 3.86
CA LEU A 181 12.72 -3.15 5.11
C LEU A 181 13.68 -4.34 4.97
N ARG A 182 14.01 -4.76 3.73
CA ARG A 182 15.01 -5.80 3.48
C ARG A 182 16.44 -5.35 3.79
N LEU A 183 16.78 -4.10 3.49
CA LEU A 183 18.16 -3.60 3.63
C LEU A 183 18.67 -3.70 5.08
N PRO A 184 17.94 -3.20 6.09
CA PRO A 184 18.34 -3.36 7.49
C PRO A 184 18.60 -4.81 7.89
N MET A 185 17.73 -5.72 7.44
CA MET A 185 17.84 -7.12 7.78
C MET A 185 19.03 -7.79 7.08
N TYR A 186 19.44 -7.30 5.92
CA TYR A 186 20.61 -7.83 5.19
C TYR A 186 21.91 -7.27 5.78
N LEU A 187 21.92 -6.00 6.19
CA LEU A 187 23.02 -5.40 6.94
C LEU A 187 23.26 -6.14 8.26
N GLN A 188 22.20 -6.51 8.97
CA GLN A 188 22.28 -7.36 10.15
C GLN A 188 22.97 -8.71 9.85
N LEU A 189 22.59 -9.38 8.75
CA LEU A 189 23.19 -10.65 8.36
C LEU A 189 24.66 -10.50 7.96
N ALA A 190 25.06 -9.33 7.44
CA ALA A 190 26.44 -8.98 7.14
C ALA A 190 27.28 -8.61 8.38
N GLY A 191 26.69 -8.63 9.58
CA GLY A 191 27.37 -8.20 10.82
C GLY A 191 27.47 -6.68 10.96
N LYS A 192 26.71 -5.91 10.17
CA LYS A 192 26.65 -4.44 10.18
C LYS A 192 25.39 -3.96 10.90
N SER A 193 25.19 -4.43 12.14
CA SER A 193 23.94 -4.18 12.88
C SER A 193 23.70 -2.70 13.18
N ASP A 194 24.74 -1.89 13.41
CA ASP A 194 24.58 -0.45 13.65
C ASP A 194 24.10 0.29 12.39
N GLU A 195 24.65 -0.06 11.21
CA GLU A 195 24.16 0.45 9.93
C GLU A 195 22.72 -0.02 9.65
N GLY A 196 22.42 -1.27 9.98
CA GLY A 196 21.07 -1.83 9.86
C GLY A 196 20.06 -1.10 10.74
N TRP A 197 20.43 -0.77 11.97
CA TRP A 197 19.62 0.02 12.88
C TRP A 197 19.37 1.44 12.34
N LYS A 198 20.44 2.12 11.90
CA LYS A 198 20.33 3.44 11.29
C LYS A 198 19.38 3.43 10.09
N ALA A 199 19.48 2.44 9.22
CA ALA A 199 18.58 2.29 8.07
C ALA A 199 17.11 2.05 8.49
N LEU A 200 16.84 1.30 9.58
CA LEU A 200 15.47 1.16 10.12
C LEU A 200 14.92 2.48 10.63
N ASP A 201 15.74 3.25 11.35
CA ASP A 201 15.31 4.52 11.91
C ASP A 201 15.07 5.57 10.80
N GLU A 202 15.92 5.60 9.76
CA GLU A 202 15.69 6.42 8.57
C GLU A 202 14.37 6.05 7.87
N ILE A 203 14.10 4.76 7.68
CA ILE A 203 12.81 4.29 7.11
C ILE A 203 11.64 4.74 7.99
N ARG A 204 11.75 4.60 9.31
CA ARG A 204 10.70 5.04 10.26
C ARG A 204 10.43 6.54 10.15
N ILE A 205 11.48 7.36 10.14
CA ILE A 205 11.36 8.82 10.06
C ILE A 205 10.73 9.25 8.73
N GLN A 206 11.09 8.60 7.63
CA GLN A 206 10.58 8.93 6.28
C GLN A 206 9.13 8.46 6.05
N ASN A 207 8.67 7.44 6.76
CA ASN A 207 7.36 6.81 6.57
C ASN A 207 6.49 6.95 7.83
N LYS A 208 6.42 8.17 8.37
CA LYS A 208 5.60 8.53 9.53
C LYS A 208 4.11 8.64 9.15
N ASP A 209 3.59 7.58 8.57
CA ASP A 209 2.18 7.42 8.23
C ASP A 209 1.61 6.17 8.93
N ASN A 210 0.36 6.29 9.36
CA ASN A 210 -0.30 5.30 10.23
C ASN A 210 -0.52 3.93 9.55
N PHE A 211 -0.24 3.80 8.25
CA PHE A 211 -0.33 2.53 7.53
C PHE A 211 0.97 1.73 7.64
N ASN A 212 2.12 2.41 7.65
CA ASN A 212 3.43 1.78 7.61
C ASN A 212 4.03 1.53 9.00
N GLU A 213 3.70 2.36 10.00
CA GLU A 213 4.32 2.29 11.34
C GLU A 213 4.22 0.90 11.99
N SER A 214 3.07 0.24 11.93
CA SER A 214 2.91 -1.12 12.49
C SER A 214 3.81 -2.16 11.82
N THR A 215 4.01 -2.06 10.50
CA THR A 215 4.90 -2.94 9.74
C THR A 215 6.37 -2.67 10.09
N ILE A 216 6.73 -1.40 10.26
CA ILE A 216 8.08 -0.98 10.65
C ILE A 216 8.38 -1.42 12.09
N ALA A 217 7.47 -1.19 13.03
CA ALA A 217 7.59 -1.61 14.43
C ALA A 217 7.78 -3.13 14.55
N LYS A 218 6.99 -3.91 13.80
CA LYS A 218 7.15 -5.36 13.69
C LYS A 218 8.54 -5.75 13.18
N GLN A 219 9.06 -5.06 12.17
CA GLN A 219 10.36 -5.35 11.60
C GLN A 219 11.50 -5.01 12.58
N ILE A 220 11.40 -3.89 13.29
CA ILE A 220 12.36 -3.50 14.33
C ILE A 220 12.38 -4.52 15.47
N LYS A 221 11.20 -4.98 15.92
CA LYS A 221 11.11 -6.08 16.88
C LYS A 221 11.87 -7.31 16.39
N ILE A 222 11.64 -7.75 15.15
CA ILE A 222 12.32 -8.91 14.56
C ILE A 222 13.84 -8.69 14.51
N PHE A 223 14.29 -7.47 14.19
CA PHE A 223 15.69 -7.09 14.17
C PHE A 223 16.34 -7.32 15.55
N PHE A 224 15.74 -6.78 16.63
CA PHE A 224 16.29 -6.95 17.99
C PHE A 224 16.21 -8.38 18.51
N ARG A 225 15.18 -9.15 18.15
CA ARG A 225 15.13 -10.59 18.48
C ARG A 225 16.32 -11.36 17.93
N LYS A 226 16.74 -11.04 16.69
CA LYS A 226 17.90 -11.70 16.05
C LYS A 226 19.23 -11.29 16.70
N GLU A 227 19.33 -10.06 17.20
CA GLU A 227 20.44 -9.59 18.04
C GLU A 227 20.42 -10.15 19.47
N LYS A 228 19.38 -10.93 19.84
CA LYS A 228 19.14 -11.38 21.22
C LYS A 228 18.98 -10.23 22.22
N LYS A 229 18.65 -9.02 21.74
CA LYS A 229 18.31 -7.85 22.56
C LYS A 229 16.82 -7.93 22.92
N TYR A 230 16.44 -8.93 23.71
CA TYR A 230 15.04 -9.28 23.94
C TYR A 230 14.26 -8.20 24.69
N GLU A 231 14.91 -7.45 25.58
CA GLU A 231 14.25 -6.33 26.27
C GLU A 231 13.77 -5.25 25.28
N LEU A 232 14.62 -4.91 24.31
CA LEU A 232 14.23 -4.02 23.20
C LEU A 232 13.15 -4.66 22.34
N ALA A 233 13.23 -5.96 22.04
CA ALA A 233 12.17 -6.63 21.31
C ALA A 233 10.81 -6.55 22.03
N VAL A 234 10.78 -6.64 23.36
CA VAL A 234 9.55 -6.47 24.16
C VAL A 234 9.03 -5.03 24.07
N LEU A 235 9.92 -4.02 24.16
CA LEU A 235 9.53 -2.62 23.93
C LEU A 235 8.87 -2.42 22.56
N PHE A 236 9.51 -2.91 21.49
CA PHE A 236 8.96 -2.77 20.14
C PHE A 236 7.72 -3.66 19.90
N SER A 237 7.52 -4.70 20.71
CA SER A 237 6.24 -5.43 20.74
C SER A 237 5.12 -4.58 21.33
N ALA A 238 5.40 -3.88 22.43
CA ALA A 238 4.45 -2.95 23.04
C ALA A 238 4.08 -1.81 22.08
N TRP A 239 5.07 -1.26 21.37
CA TRP A 239 4.83 -0.22 20.38
C TRP A 239 4.07 -0.73 19.15
N GLU A 240 4.40 -1.91 18.60
CA GLU A 240 3.64 -2.53 17.51
C GLU A 240 2.14 -2.68 17.85
N ILE A 241 1.80 -3.04 19.09
CA ILE A 241 0.40 -3.12 19.54
C ILE A 241 -0.27 -1.74 19.45
N CYS A 242 0.42 -0.68 19.89
CA CYS A 242 -0.10 0.69 19.83
C CYS A 242 -0.36 1.11 18.37
N GLU A 243 0.59 0.84 17.47
CA GLU A 243 0.45 1.18 16.05
C GLU A 243 -0.68 0.39 15.35
N ILE A 244 -0.89 -0.87 15.73
CA ILE A 244 -2.03 -1.65 15.23
C ILE A 244 -3.36 -1.02 15.67
N ILE A 245 -3.43 -0.56 16.92
CA ILE A 245 -4.63 0.08 17.47
C ILE A 245 -4.90 1.41 16.76
N GLU A 246 -3.88 2.25 16.60
CA GLU A 246 -4.01 3.54 15.91
C GLU A 246 -4.49 3.37 14.47
N SER A 247 -3.88 2.44 13.73
CA SER A 247 -4.29 2.10 12.36
C SER A 247 -5.76 1.66 12.30
N GLN A 248 -6.21 0.82 13.24
CA GLN A 248 -7.61 0.37 13.30
C GLN A 248 -8.57 1.51 13.65
N GLU A 249 -8.18 2.42 14.55
CA GLU A 249 -8.98 3.60 14.88
C GLU A 249 -9.15 4.54 13.68
N ASP A 250 -8.10 4.73 12.89
CA ASP A 250 -8.19 5.53 11.67
C ASP A 250 -9.03 4.87 10.58
N MET A 251 -8.96 3.54 10.44
CA MET A 251 -9.85 2.81 9.54
C MET A 251 -11.32 3.00 9.97
N LEU A 252 -11.62 2.96 11.27
CA LEU A 252 -12.97 3.23 11.78
C LEU A 252 -13.43 4.66 11.50
N LYS A 253 -12.55 5.66 11.72
CA LYS A 253 -12.84 7.06 11.37
C LYS A 253 -13.13 7.21 9.87
N SER A 254 -12.37 6.52 9.02
CA SER A 254 -12.59 6.51 7.57
C SER A 254 -13.97 5.94 7.22
N CYS A 255 -14.35 4.78 7.78
CA CYS A 255 -15.68 4.20 7.59
C CYS A 255 -16.81 5.14 8.05
N ILE A 256 -16.64 5.83 9.18
CA ILE A 256 -17.61 6.81 9.70
C ILE A 256 -17.76 7.98 8.72
N ASN A 257 -16.65 8.56 8.26
CA ASN A 257 -16.64 9.68 7.32
C ASN A 257 -17.26 9.29 5.98
N MET A 258 -16.97 8.09 5.47
CA MET A 258 -17.57 7.56 4.24
C MET A 258 -19.09 7.41 4.38
N ALA A 259 -19.57 6.88 5.51
CA ALA A 259 -21.00 6.74 5.76
C ALA A 259 -21.71 8.11 5.83
N ASP A 260 -21.14 9.08 6.53
CA ASP A 260 -21.69 10.44 6.60
C ASP A 260 -21.71 11.12 5.21
N THR A 261 -20.62 11.01 4.45
CA THR A 261 -20.51 11.60 3.11
C THR A 261 -21.48 10.94 2.13
N SER A 262 -21.71 9.63 2.25
CA SER A 262 -22.65 8.90 1.42
C SER A 262 -24.08 9.38 1.64
N VAL A 263 -24.50 9.66 2.87
CA VAL A 263 -25.85 10.17 3.14
C VAL A 263 -26.04 11.59 2.61
N GLU A 264 -25.03 12.45 2.75
CA GLU A 264 -25.05 13.81 2.19
C GLU A 264 -25.13 13.76 0.65
N SER A 265 -24.37 12.85 0.03
CA SER A 265 -24.41 12.61 -1.42
C SER A 265 -25.76 12.07 -1.87
N ASP A 266 -26.32 11.07 -1.17
CA ASP A 266 -27.64 10.50 -1.48
C ASP A 266 -28.75 11.55 -1.40
N LYS A 267 -28.68 12.44 -0.40
CA LYS A 267 -29.62 13.56 -0.27
C LYS A 267 -29.52 14.51 -1.47
N TYR A 268 -28.30 14.90 -1.83
CA TYR A 268 -28.04 15.76 -2.99
C TYR A 268 -28.54 15.12 -4.30
N PHE A 269 -28.27 13.84 -4.53
CA PHE A 269 -28.78 13.12 -5.70
C PHE A 269 -30.30 13.03 -5.70
N SER A 270 -30.92 12.78 -4.54
CA SER A 270 -32.38 12.73 -4.39
C SER A 270 -33.04 14.08 -4.72
N GLU A 271 -32.44 15.20 -4.29
CA GLU A 271 -32.90 16.55 -4.64
C GLU A 271 -32.83 16.83 -6.15
N LEU A 272 -31.87 16.23 -6.85
CA LEU A 272 -31.77 16.27 -8.31
C LEU A 272 -32.69 15.24 -9.02
N GLY A 273 -33.51 14.48 -8.27
CA GLY A 273 -34.32 13.37 -8.77
C GLY A 273 -33.49 12.20 -9.33
N ILE A 274 -32.22 12.08 -8.93
CA ILE A 274 -31.32 10.97 -9.25
C ILE A 274 -31.54 9.92 -8.16
N SER A 275 -31.89 8.68 -8.55
CA SER A 275 -31.87 7.57 -7.60
C SER A 275 -30.42 7.38 -7.14
N PRO A 276 -30.14 7.37 -5.83
CA PRO A 276 -28.79 7.12 -5.34
C PRO A 276 -28.27 5.78 -5.88
N PHE A 277 -26.97 5.75 -6.23
CA PHE A 277 -26.30 4.63 -6.87
C PHE A 277 -26.30 3.34 -6.03
N ASN A 278 -26.62 3.45 -4.74
CA ASN A 278 -26.52 2.35 -3.78
C ASN A 278 -27.84 2.17 -3.01
N SER A 279 -28.91 1.77 -3.71
CA SER A 279 -30.21 1.46 -3.09
C SER A 279 -30.23 0.12 -2.34
N ASN A 280 -29.21 -0.72 -2.51
CA ASN A 280 -29.09 -1.99 -1.81
C ASN A 280 -28.41 -1.78 -0.44
N LYS A 281 -29.18 -1.23 0.49
CA LYS A 281 -28.76 -1.07 1.89
C LYS A 281 -28.73 -2.46 2.55
N GLY A 282 -27.58 -3.12 2.43
CA GLY A 282 -27.30 -4.42 3.06
C GLY A 282 -27.30 -4.35 4.59
N LEU A 283 -26.66 -5.33 5.23
CA LEU A 283 -26.55 -5.39 6.69
C LEU A 283 -25.97 -4.09 7.25
N GLN A 284 -26.53 -3.60 8.36
CA GLN A 284 -26.02 -2.45 9.09
C GLN A 284 -25.08 -2.92 10.20
N TYR A 285 -23.86 -2.41 10.21
CA TYR A 285 -22.81 -2.78 11.18
C TYR A 285 -22.62 -1.75 12.30
N GLY A 286 -23.14 -0.53 12.13
CA GLY A 286 -23.00 0.53 13.11
C GLY A 286 -23.81 1.77 12.79
N VAL A 287 -23.62 2.80 13.59
CA VAL A 287 -24.23 4.13 13.43
C VAL A 287 -23.14 5.18 13.68
N THR A 288 -23.03 6.19 12.82
CA THR A 288 -22.12 7.31 13.01
C THR A 288 -22.57 8.22 14.16
N PRO A 289 -21.72 9.11 14.69
CA PRO A 289 -22.14 10.10 15.68
C PRO A 289 -23.29 11.01 15.21
N LYS A 290 -23.47 11.18 13.89
CA LYS A 290 -24.59 11.93 13.29
C LYS A 290 -25.88 11.12 13.16
N GLY A 291 -25.87 9.84 13.54
CA GLY A 291 -27.04 8.95 13.43
C GLY A 291 -27.13 8.23 12.07
N ASN A 292 -26.12 8.32 11.21
CA ASN A 292 -26.16 7.69 9.88
C ASN A 292 -25.79 6.20 9.96
N PRO A 293 -26.48 5.31 9.24
CA PRO A 293 -26.15 3.88 9.26
C PRO A 293 -24.82 3.60 8.54
N ILE A 294 -24.00 2.73 9.14
CA ILE A 294 -22.75 2.25 8.52
C ILE A 294 -23.00 0.85 7.97
N HIS A 295 -22.88 0.70 6.64
CA HIS A 295 -23.04 -0.57 5.94
C HIS A 295 -21.69 -1.17 5.47
N ASP A 296 -20.59 -0.47 5.70
CA ASP A 296 -19.24 -0.95 5.39
C ASP A 296 -18.87 -2.13 6.30
N HIS A 297 -18.62 -3.30 5.70
CA HIS A 297 -18.19 -4.50 6.42
C HIS A 297 -16.84 -4.30 7.13
N GLY A 298 -15.98 -3.42 6.60
CA GLY A 298 -14.73 -3.02 7.22
C GLY A 298 -14.94 -2.48 8.64
N TYR A 299 -15.98 -1.67 8.86
CA TYR A 299 -16.29 -1.13 10.18
C TYR A 299 -16.51 -2.24 11.22
N HIS A 300 -17.20 -3.31 10.85
CA HIS A 300 -17.42 -4.45 11.73
C HIS A 300 -16.12 -5.18 12.09
N ILE A 301 -15.29 -5.46 11.08
CA ILE A 301 -14.01 -6.14 11.27
C ILE A 301 -13.10 -5.29 12.16
N PHE A 302 -12.95 -4.00 11.86
CA PHE A 302 -12.05 -3.12 12.62
C PHE A 302 -12.54 -2.89 14.05
N SER A 303 -13.85 -2.74 14.29
CA SER A 303 -14.37 -2.55 15.65
C SER A 303 -14.20 -3.80 16.54
N GLN A 304 -14.41 -5.00 15.97
CA GLN A 304 -14.14 -6.25 16.66
C GLN A 304 -12.65 -6.44 16.95
N ASN A 305 -11.80 -6.19 15.95
CA ASN A 305 -10.36 -6.29 16.10
C ASN A 305 -9.82 -5.28 17.12
N LEU A 306 -10.36 -4.06 17.15
CA LEU A 306 -9.96 -3.01 18.09
C LEU A 306 -10.30 -3.42 19.53
N THR A 307 -11.53 -3.89 19.75
CA THR A 307 -11.97 -4.38 21.06
C THR A 307 -11.09 -5.54 21.53
N LYS A 308 -10.81 -6.49 20.64
CA LYS A 308 -9.92 -7.62 20.93
C LYS A 308 -8.51 -7.14 21.24
N THR A 309 -7.92 -6.28 20.41
CA THR A 309 -6.52 -5.85 20.53
C THR A 309 -6.29 -5.03 21.81
N LYS A 310 -7.30 -4.27 22.26
CA LYS A 310 -7.27 -3.54 23.55
C LYS A 310 -7.49 -4.42 24.79
N SER A 311 -7.86 -5.70 24.62
CA SER A 311 -8.06 -6.61 25.75
C SER A 311 -6.75 -6.93 26.45
N LEU A 312 -6.82 -7.14 27.76
CA LEU A 312 -5.65 -7.46 28.58
C LEU A 312 -5.00 -8.76 28.10
N GLU A 313 -5.82 -9.75 27.78
CA GLU A 313 -5.44 -11.06 27.30
C GLU A 313 -4.70 -10.98 25.96
N SER A 314 -5.18 -10.17 25.00
CA SER A 314 -4.52 -10.05 23.70
C SER A 314 -3.20 -9.27 23.80
N ILE A 315 -3.15 -8.22 24.62
CA ILE A 315 -1.90 -7.49 24.91
C ILE A 315 -0.87 -8.44 25.52
N LYS A 316 -1.30 -9.22 26.52
CA LYS A 316 -0.48 -10.23 27.19
C LYS A 316 0.07 -11.26 26.20
N GLU A 317 -0.79 -11.87 25.38
CA GLU A 317 -0.40 -12.85 24.36
C GLU A 317 0.62 -12.27 23.35
N ALA A 318 0.42 -11.01 22.95
CA ALA A 318 1.26 -10.35 21.98
C ALA A 318 2.70 -10.14 22.48
N ILE A 319 2.88 -9.72 23.73
CA ILE A 319 4.21 -9.48 24.33
C ILE A 319 4.89 -10.77 24.81
N LEU A 320 4.12 -11.79 25.21
CA LEU A 320 4.64 -13.02 25.84
C LEU A 320 5.70 -13.72 24.98
N LYS A 321 5.52 -13.73 23.66
CA LYS A 321 6.46 -14.40 22.72
C LYS A 321 7.88 -13.85 22.81
N ASP A 322 8.01 -12.57 23.10
CA ASP A 322 9.31 -11.88 23.22
C ASP A 322 9.76 -11.84 24.69
N LEU A 323 8.81 -11.79 25.63
CA LEU A 323 9.05 -11.79 27.07
C LEU A 323 9.67 -13.08 27.62
N VAL A 324 9.35 -14.25 27.04
CA VAL A 324 9.91 -15.57 27.43
C VAL A 324 11.44 -15.63 27.40
N LYS A 325 12.09 -14.70 26.72
CA LYS A 325 13.55 -14.63 26.61
C LYS A 325 14.18 -13.55 27.51
N THR A 326 13.40 -12.99 28.43
CA THR A 326 13.83 -11.93 29.36
C THR A 326 13.84 -12.43 30.80
N ASP A 327 14.58 -11.75 31.67
CA ASP A 327 14.67 -12.08 33.09
C ASP A 327 13.47 -11.60 33.91
N PHE A 328 12.59 -10.78 33.33
CA PHE A 328 11.40 -10.20 33.96
C PHE A 328 10.08 -10.79 33.44
N ILE A 329 10.10 -12.04 32.97
CA ILE A 329 8.88 -12.74 32.54
C ILE A 329 7.82 -12.85 33.63
N ASP A 330 8.21 -12.92 34.90
CA ASP A 330 7.29 -12.91 36.04
C ASP A 330 6.45 -11.63 36.11
N LYS A 331 6.90 -10.55 35.45
CA LYS A 331 6.20 -9.26 35.36
C LYS A 331 5.20 -9.16 34.22
N GLU A 332 4.97 -10.23 33.45
CA GLU A 332 4.06 -10.26 32.30
C GLU A 332 2.70 -9.58 32.58
N ASN A 333 2.04 -9.95 33.68
CA ASN A 333 0.73 -9.40 34.04
C ASN A 333 0.78 -7.91 34.41
N GLU A 334 1.87 -7.45 35.03
CA GLU A 334 2.05 -6.04 35.39
C GLU A 334 2.27 -5.21 34.11
N ILE A 335 3.15 -5.68 33.23
CA ILE A 335 3.44 -5.04 31.93
C ILE A 335 2.15 -4.90 31.10
N ALA A 336 1.39 -5.99 30.93
CA ALA A 336 0.17 -5.98 30.14
C ALA A 336 -0.88 -5.01 30.71
N LYS A 337 -1.03 -4.95 32.04
CA LYS A 337 -1.97 -4.02 32.70
C LYS A 337 -1.57 -2.56 32.49
N ASP A 338 -0.29 -2.25 32.66
CA ASP A 338 0.17 -0.87 32.52
C ASP A 338 0.18 -0.39 31.07
N LEU A 339 0.50 -1.28 30.12
CA LEU A 339 0.35 -1.00 28.70
C LEU A 339 -1.13 -0.83 28.32
N GLN A 340 -2.03 -1.69 28.81
CA GLN A 340 -3.47 -1.53 28.58
C GLN A 340 -3.98 -0.21 29.15
N LYS A 341 -3.58 0.14 30.38
CA LYS A 341 -3.96 1.41 31.00
C LYS A 341 -3.51 2.60 30.16
N TYR A 342 -2.28 2.57 29.65
CA TYR A 342 -1.76 3.58 28.74
C TYR A 342 -2.61 3.65 27.46
N ILE A 343 -2.84 2.51 26.80
CA ILE A 343 -3.64 2.40 25.57
C ILE A 343 -5.05 2.99 25.76
N LEU A 344 -5.72 2.67 26.87
CA LEU A 344 -7.07 3.17 27.15
C LEU A 344 -7.12 4.66 27.52
N SER A 345 -5.98 5.25 27.90
CA SER A 345 -5.89 6.66 28.31
C SER A 345 -5.56 7.63 27.18
N LYS A 346 -5.17 7.12 26.01
CA LYS A 346 -4.64 7.91 24.89
C LYS A 346 -5.48 7.74 23.63
N LYS A 347 -5.32 8.68 22.70
CA LYS A 347 -5.91 8.66 21.35
C LYS A 347 -4.88 8.53 20.24
N GLU A 348 -3.63 8.89 20.55
CA GLU A 348 -2.46 8.82 19.68
C GLU A 348 -1.35 8.24 20.54
N TYR A 349 -0.53 7.37 19.97
CA TYR A 349 0.51 6.70 20.72
C TYR A 349 1.88 7.14 20.22
N HIS A 350 2.78 7.42 21.15
CA HIS A 350 4.14 7.81 20.80
C HIS A 350 5.15 6.83 21.41
N LEU A 351 6.17 6.49 20.64
CA LEU A 351 7.22 5.55 21.07
C LEU A 351 7.90 5.98 22.37
N ASN A 352 8.13 7.29 22.57
CA ASN A 352 8.71 7.81 23.81
C ASN A 352 7.83 7.55 25.04
N GLU A 353 6.51 7.68 24.91
CA GLU A 353 5.56 7.38 25.98
C GLU A 353 5.49 5.88 26.26
N VAL A 354 5.49 5.04 25.22
CA VAL A 354 5.58 3.58 25.37
C VAL A 354 6.87 3.20 26.08
N MET A 355 7.99 3.83 25.75
CA MET A 355 9.24 3.65 26.48
C MET A 355 9.15 4.01 27.95
N ILE A 356 8.51 5.12 28.30
CA ILE A 356 8.29 5.51 29.69
C ILE A 356 7.50 4.42 30.43
N VAL A 357 6.47 3.86 29.80
CA VAL A 357 5.68 2.75 30.37
C VAL A 357 6.55 1.51 30.59
N MET A 358 7.46 1.21 29.66
CA MET A 358 8.29 0.01 29.69
C MET A 358 9.56 0.13 30.54
N LYS A 359 10.09 1.33 30.75
CA LYS A 359 11.37 1.60 31.43
C LYS A 359 11.41 1.13 32.89
N LYS A 360 10.25 0.95 33.53
CA LYS A 360 10.18 0.37 34.89
C LYS A 360 10.45 -1.14 34.95
N TYR A 361 10.43 -1.83 33.81
CA TYR A 361 10.66 -3.28 33.73
C TYR A 361 11.96 -3.62 33.01
N ILE A 362 12.34 -2.83 32.02
CA ILE A 362 13.56 -3.05 31.25
C ILE A 362 14.75 -2.61 32.10
N THR A 363 15.63 -3.55 32.42
CA THR A 363 16.79 -3.33 33.29
C THR A 363 18.08 -3.07 32.51
N GLY A 364 18.14 -3.41 31.23
CA GLY A 364 19.31 -3.16 30.39
C GLY A 364 19.43 -1.74 29.88
N ASP A 365 20.59 -1.48 29.27
CA ASP A 365 20.95 -0.18 28.74
C ASP A 365 20.06 0.20 27.55
N LEU A 366 19.19 1.18 27.79
CA LEU A 366 18.32 1.79 26.78
C LEU A 366 19.04 2.91 26.01
N SER A 367 20.35 3.15 26.20
CA SER A 367 21.13 4.19 25.51
C SER A 367 20.94 4.17 23.98
N ILE A 368 20.94 2.99 23.37
CA ILE A 368 20.71 2.82 21.92
C ILE A 368 19.33 3.38 21.49
N THR A 369 18.32 3.24 22.34
CA THR A 369 16.99 3.82 22.09
C THR A 369 16.91 5.28 22.48
N GLU A 370 17.57 5.72 23.55
CA GLU A 370 17.57 7.12 23.98
C GLU A 370 18.28 8.01 22.93
N ASP A 371 19.43 7.58 22.42
CA ASP A 371 20.16 8.28 21.34
C ASP A 371 19.37 8.29 20.03
N ALA A 372 18.71 7.17 19.68
CA ALA A 372 17.86 7.10 18.49
C ALA A 372 16.59 7.95 18.62
N LEU A 373 15.99 8.04 19.81
CA LEU A 373 14.84 8.92 20.04
C LEU A 373 15.21 10.39 20.00
N LEU A 374 16.35 10.77 20.57
CA LEU A 374 16.87 12.14 20.51
C LEU A 374 17.06 12.60 19.06
N LEU A 375 17.57 11.71 18.19
CA LEU A 375 17.70 11.97 16.75
C LEU A 375 16.34 12.11 16.05
N SER A 376 15.35 11.29 16.41
CA SER A 376 14.02 11.33 15.78
C SER A 376 13.11 12.49 16.22
N GLU A 377 13.40 13.13 17.36
CA GLU A 377 12.72 14.36 17.80
C GLU A 377 13.35 15.65 17.24
N GLY A 378 14.38 15.54 16.39
CA GLY A 378 15.07 16.72 15.86
C GLY A 378 15.87 17.51 16.91
N LYS A 379 16.13 16.93 18.08
CA LYS A 379 17.03 17.53 19.07
C LYS A 379 18.46 17.15 18.70
N ALA A 380 19.21 18.13 18.18
CA ALA A 380 20.63 17.98 17.93
C ALA A 380 21.33 17.50 19.21
N ILE A 381 22.05 16.38 19.12
CA ILE A 381 22.95 15.93 20.18
C ILE A 381 24.05 16.99 20.26
N SER A 382 24.00 17.84 21.30
CA SER A 382 25.15 18.66 21.67
C SER A 382 26.22 17.69 22.16
N SER A 383 27.22 17.43 21.31
CA SER A 383 28.38 16.60 21.63
C SER A 383 29.04 17.06 22.94
N VAL A 384 29.22 16.12 23.88
CA VAL A 384 30.19 16.22 24.98
C VAL A 384 31.33 15.25 24.70
#